data_AF-A0A6P7GM63-F1
#
_entry.id   AF-A0A6P7GM63-F1
#
_cell.length_a   1.000
_cell.length_b   1.000
_cell.length_c   1.000
_cell.angle_alpha   90.00
_cell.angle_beta   90.00
_cell.angle_gamma   90.00
#
_symmetry.space_group_name_H-M   'P 1'
#
loop_
_entity.id
_entity.type
_entity.pdbx_description
1 polymer ?
#
loop_
_entity_poly.entity_id
_entity_poly.type
_entity_poly.pdbx_seq_one_letter_code
_entity_poly.pdbx_strand_id
1 'polypeptide(L)'
;MLVHQCHSVETKSQDLVTECYLLQDVVVDMKQRDELLFLASYAKNTQPKCSAAGFFYVNKLILGSFFSTLTTYLIICIQFRTAE
;
A
#
# COMPACT_ATOMS: atom_id res chain seq x y z
N MET A 1 -8.83 -2.47 12.69
CA MET A 1 -8.02 -1.23 12.76
C MET A 1 -7.95 -0.61 11.37
N LEU A 2 -8.17 0.71 11.25
CA LEU A 2 -8.26 1.42 9.96
C LEU A 2 -7.00 1.22 9.09
N VAL A 3 -5.80 1.28 9.68
CA VAL A 3 -4.52 1.04 9.00
C VAL A 3 -4.48 -0.32 8.29
N HIS A 4 -5.00 -1.36 8.93
CA HIS A 4 -5.04 -2.70 8.35
C HIS A 4 -5.98 -2.79 7.15
N GLN A 5 -7.15 -2.16 7.25
CA GLN A 5 -8.14 -2.17 6.16
C GLN A 5 -7.64 -1.37 4.95
N CYS A 6 -7.08 -0.18 5.19
CA CYS A 6 -6.45 0.63 4.14
C CYS A 6 -5.34 -0.13 3.41
N HIS A 7 -4.45 -0.77 4.17
CA HIS A 7 -3.41 -1.61 3.58
C HIS A 7 -3.98 -2.81 2.83
N SER A 8 -5.01 -3.48 3.36
CA SER A 8 -5.64 -4.62 2.69
C SER A 8 -6.26 -4.22 1.34
N VAL A 9 -6.89 -3.05 1.25
CA VAL A 9 -7.47 -2.54 0.00
C VAL A 9 -6.37 -2.24 -1.02
N GLU A 10 -5.28 -1.60 -0.58
CA GLU A 10 -4.11 -1.33 -1.44
C GLU A 10 -3.48 -2.62 -1.97
N THR A 11 -3.24 -3.60 -1.10
CA THR A 11 -2.70 -4.91 -1.50
C THR A 11 -3.64 -5.67 -2.41
N LYS A 12 -4.94 -5.74 -2.09
CA LYS A 12 -5.92 -6.46 -2.94
C LYS A 12 -6.07 -5.85 -4.32
N SER A 13 -5.90 -4.54 -4.45
CA SER A 13 -5.84 -3.88 -5.75
C SER A 13 -4.59 -4.27 -6.54
N GLN A 14 -3.43 -4.40 -5.90
CA GLN A 14 -2.21 -4.90 -6.54
C GLN A 14 -2.33 -6.37 -6.95
N ASP A 15 -2.93 -7.20 -6.08
CA ASP A 15 -3.21 -8.61 -6.37
C ASP A 15 -4.07 -8.73 -7.64
N LEU A 16 -5.12 -7.92 -7.77
CA LEU A 16 -5.99 -7.91 -8.94
C LEU A 16 -5.24 -7.61 -10.25
N VAL A 17 -4.39 -6.57 -10.26
CA VAL A 17 -3.59 -6.23 -11.44
C VAL A 17 -2.67 -7.38 -11.83
N THR A 18 -2.04 -8.00 -10.84
CA THR A 18 -1.14 -9.15 -11.04
C THR A 18 -1.90 -10.33 -11.62
N GLU A 19 -3.07 -10.64 -11.07
CA GLU A 19 -3.94 -11.72 -11.51
C GLU A 19 -4.39 -11.52 -12.96
N CYS A 20 -4.75 -10.29 -13.35
CA CYS A 20 -5.10 -9.98 -14.75
C CYS A 20 -3.95 -10.27 -15.72
N TYR A 21 -2.70 -9.94 -15.35
CA TYR A 21 -1.54 -10.26 -16.18
C TYR A 21 -1.26 -11.77 -16.24
N LEU A 22 -1.45 -12.50 -15.14
CA LEU A 22 -1.28 -13.96 -15.12
C LEU A 22 -2.33 -14.67 -16.00
N LEU A 23 -3.61 -14.26 -15.90
CA LEU A 23 -4.67 -14.84 -16.74
C LEU A 23 -4.47 -14.55 -18.21
N GLN A 24 -3.95 -13.36 -18.56
CA GLN A 24 -3.67 -13.00 -19.96
C GLN A 24 -2.70 -13.97 -20.65
N ASP A 25 -1.79 -14.59 -19.91
CA ASP A 25 -0.82 -15.54 -20.46
C ASP A 25 -1.46 -16.91 -20.77
N VAL A 26 -2.50 -17.27 -20.01
CA VAL A 26 -3.20 -18.57 -20.13
C VAL A 26 -4.36 -18.53 -21.12
N VAL A 27 -4.95 -17.35 -21.35
CA VAL A 27 -6.11 -17.19 -22.24
C VAL A 27 -5.69 -17.29 -23.71
N VAL A 28 -6.36 -18.18 -24.46
CA VAL A 28 -6.10 -18.42 -25.90
C VAL A 28 -6.83 -17.41 -26.79
N ASP A 29 -8.00 -16.92 -26.35
CA ASP A 29 -8.82 -15.97 -27.12
C ASP A 29 -8.21 -14.57 -27.12
N MET A 30 -7.85 -14.08 -28.31
CA MET A 30 -7.20 -12.77 -28.49
C MET A 30 -8.05 -11.60 -27.97
N LYS A 31 -9.37 -11.66 -28.11
CA LYS A 31 -10.27 -10.60 -27.64
C LYS A 31 -10.30 -10.56 -26.11
N GLN A 32 -10.38 -11.72 -25.46
CA GLN A 32 -10.33 -11.79 -24.01
C GLN A 32 -8.98 -11.33 -23.44
N ARG A 33 -7.86 -11.62 -24.15
CA ARG A 33 -6.53 -11.12 -23.76
C ARG A 33 -6.46 -9.59 -23.80
N ASP A 34 -7.00 -8.96 -24.85
CA ASP A 34 -7.04 -7.50 -24.96
C ASP A 34 -7.92 -6.87 -23.88
N GLU A 35 -9.07 -7.49 -23.56
CA GLU A 35 -9.93 -7.07 -22.45
C GLU A 35 -9.23 -7.18 -21.08
N LEU A 36 -8.48 -8.26 -20.84
CA LEU A 36 -7.67 -8.46 -19.62
C LEU A 36 -6.55 -7.42 -19.50
N LEU A 37 -5.86 -7.11 -20.59
CA LEU A 37 -4.86 -6.05 -20.64
C LEU A 37 -5.46 -4.67 -20.32
N PHE A 38 -6.61 -4.38 -20.93
CA PHE A 38 -7.33 -3.14 -20.67
C PHE A 38 -7.73 -3.04 -19.20
N LEU A 39 -8.27 -4.11 -18.62
CA LEU A 39 -8.64 -4.18 -17.21
C LEU A 39 -7.43 -4.02 -16.29
N ALA A 40 -6.30 -4.68 -16.57
CA ALA A 40 -5.07 -4.54 -15.81
C ALA A 40 -4.56 -3.09 -15.82
N SER A 41 -4.56 -2.46 -16.99
CA SER A 41 -4.16 -1.05 -17.16
C SER A 41 -5.10 -0.11 -16.41
N TYR A 42 -6.41 -0.33 -16.52
CA TYR A 42 -7.42 0.44 -15.80
C TYR A 42 -7.27 0.30 -14.28
N ALA A 43 -7.16 -0.93 -13.77
CA ALA A 43 -6.98 -1.22 -12.35
C ALA A 43 -5.68 -0.63 -11.80
N LYS A 44 -4.60 -0.64 -12.59
CA LYS A 44 -3.32 0.00 -12.23
C LYS A 44 -3.46 1.51 -12.11
N ASN A 45 -4.18 2.15 -13.03
CA ASN A 45 -4.40 3.60 -13.02
C ASN A 45 -5.38 4.06 -11.93
N THR A 46 -6.31 3.18 -11.53
CA THR A 46 -7.34 3.47 -10.52
C THR A 46 -7.01 2.91 -9.13
N GLN A 47 -5.75 2.51 -8.93
CA GLN A 47 -5.31 1.89 -7.68
C GLN A 47 -5.59 2.81 -6.47
N PRO A 48 -6.45 2.37 -5.53
CA PRO A 48 -6.83 3.17 -4.38
C PRO A 48 -5.64 3.32 -3.44
N LYS A 49 -5.28 4.58 -3.15
CA LYS A 49 -4.34 4.92 -2.08
C LYS A 49 -5.10 5.60 -0.96
N CYS A 50 -5.12 4.98 0.23
CA CYS A 50 -5.71 5.60 1.40
C CYS A 50 -4.78 6.70 1.91
N SER A 51 -5.20 7.95 1.79
CA SER A 51 -4.45 9.11 2.27
C SER A 51 -5.14 9.73 3.48
N ALA A 52 -4.36 10.13 4.48
CA ALA A 52 -4.83 10.96 5.58
C ALA A 52 -4.73 12.43 5.19
N ALA A 53 -5.83 12.99 4.67
CA ALA A 53 -5.94 14.40 4.27
C ALA A 53 -4.81 14.92 3.36
N GLY A 54 -4.18 14.04 2.57
CA GLY A 54 -3.08 14.41 1.68
C GLY A 54 -1.69 14.42 2.32
N PHE A 55 -1.58 14.32 3.65
CA PHE A 55 -0.30 14.42 4.35
C PHE A 55 0.55 13.16 4.21
N PHE A 56 -0.06 11.98 4.36
CA PHE A 56 0.63 10.70 4.28
C PHE A 56 -0.31 9.58 3.86
N TYR A 57 0.27 8.49 3.36
CA TYR A 57 -0.46 7.27 3.04
C TYR A 57 -0.65 6.40 4.27
N VAL A 58 -1.87 5.91 4.45
CA VAL A 58 -2.27 5.05 5.56
C VAL A 58 -2.06 3.60 5.14
N ASN A 59 -0.86 3.08 5.39
CA ASN A 59 -0.51 1.68 5.17
C ASN A 59 0.25 1.12 6.39
N LYS A 60 0.54 -0.18 6.41
CA LYS A 60 1.22 -0.81 7.56
C LYS A 60 2.61 -0.21 7.88
N LEU A 61 3.28 0.44 6.92
CA LEU A 61 4.58 1.07 7.14
C LEU A 61 4.51 2.25 8.10
N ILE A 62 3.37 2.94 8.17
CA ILE A 62 3.21 4.07 9.08
C ILE A 62 3.35 3.68 10.55
N LEU A 63 2.92 2.47 10.89
CA LEU A 63 2.96 1.98 12.26
C LEU A 63 4.42 1.76 12.70
N GLY A 64 5.24 1.18 11.82
CA GLY A 64 6.67 1.01 12.06
C GLY A 64 7.40 2.35 12.19
N SER A 65 7.12 3.30 11.30
CA SER A 65 7.69 4.65 11.36
C SER A 65 7.29 5.40 12.63
N PHE A 66 6.01 5.29 13.03
CA PHE A 66 5.50 5.88 14.27
C PHE A 66 6.24 5.35 15.50
N PHE A 67 6.36 4.03 15.65
CA PHE A 67 7.08 3.44 16.77
C PHE A 67 8.57 3.81 16.76
N SER A 68 9.22 3.77 15.59
CA SER A 68 10.62 4.18 15.48
C SER A 68 10.83 5.64 15.91
N THR A 69 9.96 6.54 15.47
CA THR A 69 10.02 7.96 15.82
C THR A 69 9.77 8.17 17.30
N LEU A 70 8.76 7.50 17.86
CA LEU A 70 8.43 7.55 19.28
C LEU A 70 9.61 7.06 20.13
N THR A 71 10.18 5.91 19.79
CA THR A 71 11.35 5.34 20.50
C THR A 71 12.54 6.30 20.41
N THR A 72 12.82 6.86 19.24
CA THR A 72 13.90 7.84 19.05
C THR A 72 13.70 9.07 19.93
N TYR A 73 12.49 9.62 19.95
CA TYR A 73 12.14 10.77 20.78
C TYR A 73 12.29 10.46 22.28
N LEU A 74 11.82 9.30 22.72
CA LEU A 74 11.97 8.87 24.12
C LEU A 74 13.45 8.74 24.53
N ILE A 75 14.28 8.15 23.66
CA ILE A 75 15.73 8.05 23.91
C ILE A 75 16.35 9.44 24.07
N ILE A 76 16.02 10.37 23.18
CA ILE A 76 16.48 11.76 23.26
C ILE A 76 16.05 12.37 24.60
N CYS A 77 14.77 12.29 24.97
CA CYS A 77 14.27 12.82 26.23
C CYS A 77 14.98 12.23 27.46
N ILE A 78 15.28 10.92 27.45
CA ILE A 78 16.02 10.27 28.53
C ILE A 78 17.45 10.82 28.60
N GLN A 79 18.16 10.89 27.47
CA GLN A 79 19.53 11.42 27.43
C GLN A 79 19.61 12.86 27.96
N PHE A 80 18.67 13.73 27.55
CA PHE A 80 18.62 15.11 28.02
C PHE A 80 18.28 15.21 29.51
N ARG A 81 17.38 14.36 30.03
CA ARG A 81 17.09 14.32 31.48
C ARG A 81 18.25 13.81 32.33
N THR A 82 19.09 12.92 31.80
CA THR A 82 20.27 12.41 32.52
C THR A 82 21.49 13.33 32.43
N ALA A 83 21.42 14.36 31.58
CA ALA A 83 22.49 15.34 31.39
C ALA A 83 22.32 16.61 32.25
N GLU A 84 21.14 16.81 32.87
CA GLU A 84 20.90 17.72 34.00
C GLU A 84 21.21 17.03 35.33
#